data_AF-A0A645CYD7-F1
#
_entry.id   AF-A0A645CYD7-F1
#
_cell.length_a   1.000
_cell.length_b   1.000
_cell.length_c   1.000
_cell.angle_alpha   90.00
_cell.angle_beta   90.00
_cell.angle_gamma   90.00
#
_symmetry.space_group_name_H-M   'P 1'
#
loop_
_entity.id
_entity.type
_entity.pdbx_description
1 polymer ?
#
loop_
_entity_poly.entity_id
_entity_poly.type
_entity_poly.pdbx_seq_one_letter_code
_entity_poly.pdbx_strand_id
1 'polypeptide(L)'
;MWVNEDVSSGDSLIRKADGVSYTVANTAKNKQVVFHIDPAKLDINESFTCLNVRIGASAQATNFASAEYILDSKYAGDVPSSVVVD
;
A
#
# COMPACT_ATOMS: atom_id res chain seq x y z
N MET A 1 -4.79 2.27 8.30
CA MET A 1 -3.49 2.03 7.62
C MET A 1 -2.46 1.50 8.63
N TRP A 2 -1.35 0.92 8.20
CA TRP A 2 -0.27 0.43 9.09
C TRP A 2 1.09 0.95 8.63
N VAL A 3 1.94 1.39 9.58
CA VAL A 3 3.18 2.08 9.23
C VAL A 3 4.33 1.65 10.13
N ASN A 4 5.51 1.48 9.52
CA ASN A 4 6.81 1.41 10.16
C ASN A 4 7.71 2.53 9.59
N GLU A 5 8.07 3.51 10.43
CA GLU A 5 8.91 4.66 10.04
C GLU A 5 10.41 4.39 10.16
N ASP A 6 10.80 3.26 10.78
CA ASP A 6 12.19 2.83 10.90
C ASP A 6 12.28 1.30 10.96
N VAL A 7 12.35 0.67 9.78
CA VAL A 7 12.50 -0.80 9.67
C VAL A 7 13.81 -1.30 10.29
N SER A 8 14.81 -0.43 10.53
CA SER A 8 16.04 -0.84 11.22
C SER A 8 15.84 -0.99 12.72
N SER A 9 14.79 -0.38 13.29
CA SER A 9 14.42 -0.52 14.70
C SER A 9 13.54 -1.74 14.97
N GLY A 10 13.18 -2.50 13.94
CA GLY A 10 12.37 -3.72 14.00
C GLY A 10 11.18 -3.71 13.03
N ASP A 11 10.41 -4.80 13.02
CA ASP A 11 9.38 -5.07 12.01
C ASP A 11 7.96 -4.70 12.46
N SER A 12 7.83 -3.96 13.56
CA SER A 12 6.53 -3.63 14.13
C SER A 12 5.78 -2.60 13.31
N LEU A 13 4.57 -2.96 12.86
CA LEU A 13 3.65 -2.05 12.18
C LEU A 13 2.72 -1.38 13.20
N ILE A 14 2.69 -0.04 13.18
CA ILE A 14 1.84 0.76 14.06
C ILE A 14 0.55 1.13 13.32
N ARG A 15 -0.61 0.83 13.92
CA ARG A 15 -1.91 1.23 13.36
C ARG A 15 -2.02 2.76 13.32
N LYS A 16 -2.43 3.29 12.17
CA LYS A 16 -2.82 4.69 11.97
C LYS A 16 -4.30 4.78 11.66
N ALA A 17 -4.83 6.01 11.68
CA ALA A 17 -6.16 6.33 11.19
C ALA A 17 -6.36 5.78 9.76
N ASP A 18 -7.61 5.57 9.36
CA ASP A 18 -7.92 5.16 8.01
C ASP A 18 -7.86 6.36 7.07
N GLY A 19 -7.41 6.15 5.84
CA GLY A 19 -7.16 7.23 4.88
C GLY A 19 -6.61 6.69 3.56
N VAL A 20 -6.63 7.56 2.55
CA VAL A 20 -6.20 7.26 1.16
C VAL A 20 -4.75 7.66 0.88
N SER A 21 -4.08 8.30 1.84
CA SER A 21 -2.72 8.79 1.72
C SER A 21 -2.03 8.83 3.07
N TYR A 22 -0.71 8.70 3.08
CA TYR A 22 0.10 8.84 4.27
C TYR A 22 1.39 9.60 3.94
N THR A 23 1.77 10.55 4.78
CA THR A 23 3.04 11.30 4.67
C THR A 23 4.00 10.78 5.72
N VAL A 24 5.11 10.22 5.26
CA VAL A 24 6.18 9.72 6.13
C VAL A 24 7.01 10.84 6.72
N ALA A 25 7.69 10.56 7.84
CA ALA A 25 8.63 11.51 8.42
C ALA A 25 9.85 11.74 7.51
N ASN A 26 10.35 12.98 7.46
CA ASN A 26 11.55 13.33 6.70
C ASN A 26 12.83 12.95 7.45
N THR A 27 13.08 11.65 7.58
CA THR A 27 14.27 11.07 8.21
C THR A 27 14.97 10.11 7.26
N ALA A 28 16.30 9.98 7.36
CA ALA A 28 17.10 9.05 6.56
C ALA A 28 16.97 7.61 7.08
N LYS A 29 15.75 7.07 7.03
CA LYS A 29 15.37 5.74 7.48
C LYS A 29 14.54 5.07 6.40
N ASN A 30 14.73 3.76 6.24
CA ASN A 30 13.86 2.93 5.42
C ASN A 30 12.52 2.76 6.11
N LYS A 31 11.45 2.91 5.34
CA LYS A 31 10.07 2.99 5.86
C LYS A 31 9.18 2.05 5.08
N GLN A 32 8.16 1.55 5.76
CA GLN A 32 7.14 0.72 5.17
C GLN A 32 5.76 1.28 5.52
N VAL A 33 4.93 1.45 4.51
CA VAL A 33 3.54 1.88 4.66
C VAL A 33 2.67 0.80 4.02
N VAL A 34 1.74 0.25 4.77
CA VAL A 34 0.82 -0.79 4.32
C VAL A 34 -0.61 -0.22 4.33
N PHE A 35 -1.16 -0.11 3.13
CA PHE A 35 -2.57 0.17 2.91
C PHE A 35 -3.31 -1.15 2.79
N HIS A 36 -3.97 -1.58 3.87
CA HIS A 36 -4.91 -2.70 3.79
C HIS A 36 -6.25 -2.16 3.28
N ILE A 37 -6.60 -2.55 2.06
CA ILE A 37 -7.82 -2.11 1.38
C ILE A 37 -8.85 -3.23 1.50
N ASP A 38 -9.97 -2.92 2.13
CA ASP A 38 -11.14 -3.81 2.16
C ASP A 38 -11.98 -3.52 0.91
N PRO A 39 -12.11 -4.47 -0.04
CA PRO A 39 -12.86 -4.25 -1.27
C PRO A 39 -14.34 -3.95 -1.01
N ALA A 40 -14.92 -4.39 0.11
CA ALA A 40 -16.30 -4.08 0.47
C ALA A 40 -16.52 -2.60 0.84
N LYS A 41 -15.44 -1.86 1.10
CA LYS A 41 -15.46 -0.42 1.40
C LYS A 41 -15.14 0.44 0.19
N LEU A 42 -14.79 -0.16 -0.95
CA LEU A 42 -14.60 0.57 -2.19
C LEU A 42 -15.97 0.90 -2.79
N ASP A 43 -16.04 2.04 -3.47
CA ASP A 43 -17.24 2.43 -4.20
C ASP A 43 -17.35 1.63 -5.50
N ILE A 44 -17.73 0.35 -5.37
CA ILE A 44 -17.88 -0.57 -6.49
C ILE A 44 -19.07 -0.21 -7.39
N ASN A 45 -20.00 0.63 -6.92
CA ASN A 45 -21.19 1.02 -7.66
C ASN A 45 -20.87 2.06 -8.73
N GLU A 46 -19.86 2.89 -8.51
CA GLU A 46 -19.37 3.88 -9.48
C GLU A 46 -18.39 3.29 -10.51
N SER A 47 -18.33 1.96 -10.62
CA SER A 47 -17.54 1.24 -11.63
C SER A 47 -16.02 1.48 -11.58
N PHE A 48 -15.46 1.80 -10.40
CA PHE A 48 -14.01 1.86 -10.25
C PHE A 48 -13.39 0.47 -10.38
N THR A 49 -12.53 0.28 -11.37
CA THR A 49 -11.92 -1.02 -11.69
C THR A 49 -10.44 -1.12 -11.30
N CYS A 50 -9.81 -0.01 -10.89
CA CYS A 50 -8.36 0.06 -10.74
C CYS A 50 -7.95 0.76 -9.44
N LEU A 51 -6.86 0.29 -8.84
CA LEU A 51 -6.17 0.97 -7.74
C LEU A 51 -4.95 1.70 -8.31
N ASN A 52 -4.86 3.00 -8.01
CA ASN A 52 -3.70 3.81 -8.38
C ASN A 52 -2.90 4.19 -7.13
N VAL A 53 -1.61 3.85 -7.12
CA VAL A 53 -0.67 4.37 -6.12
C VAL A 53 0.12 5.51 -6.72
N ARG A 54 0.17 6.63 -6.00
CA ARG A 54 1.03 7.76 -6.30
C ARG A 54 2.03 7.94 -5.18
N ILE A 55 3.30 7.96 -5.55
CA ILE A 55 4.38 8.28 -4.63
C ILE A 55 4.86 9.69 -4.96
N GLY A 56 4.78 10.59 -3.99
CA GLY A 56 5.33 11.93 -4.13
C GLY A 56 6.86 11.83 -4.28
N ALA A 57 7.39 12.38 -5.37
CA ALA A 57 8.83 12.43 -5.57
C ALA A 57 9.48 13.26 -4.45
N SER A 58 10.57 12.76 -3.88
CA SER A 58 11.45 13.61 -3.08
C SER A 58 12.47 14.26 -4.01
N ALA A 59 12.89 15.49 -3.74
CA ALA A 59 13.97 16.15 -4.48
C ALA A 59 15.36 15.49 -4.24
N GLN A 60 15.42 14.38 -3.50
CA GLN A 60 16.65 13.69 -3.12
C GLN A 60 16.92 12.52 -4.07
N ALA A 61 18.08 12.52 -4.72
CA ALA A 61 18.47 11.54 -5.73
C ALA A 61 18.64 10.09 -5.20
N THR A 62 18.74 9.92 -3.89
CA THR A 62 18.99 8.62 -3.23
C THR A 62 17.78 8.07 -2.49
N ASN A 63 16.64 8.76 -2.53
CA ASN A 63 15.43 8.33 -1.84
C ASN A 63 14.55 7.56 -2.84
N PHE A 64 14.83 6.27 -2.96
CA PHE A 64 14.07 5.37 -3.80
C PHE A 64 12.80 4.93 -3.07
N ALA A 65 11.70 4.82 -3.82
CA ALA A 65 10.44 4.31 -3.31
C ALA A 65 9.85 3.34 -4.34
N SER A 66 9.29 2.25 -3.86
CA SER A 66 8.60 1.24 -4.64
C SER A 66 7.20 1.02 -4.06
N ALA A 67 6.30 0.52 -4.90
CA ALA A 67 5.00 0.03 -4.49
C ALA A 67 4.88 -1.42 -4.92
N GLU A 68 4.34 -2.26 -4.04
CA GLU A 68 4.00 -3.64 -4.31
C GLU A 68 2.50 -3.81 -4.07
N TYR A 69 1.84 -4.50 -4.99
CA TYR A 69 0.43 -4.84 -4.89
C TYR A 69 0.31 -6.32 -4.57
N ILE A 70 -0.32 -6.64 -3.45
CA ILE A 70 -0.56 -8.02 -3.02
C ILE A 70 -2.07 -8.22 -2.98
N LEU A 71 -2.57 -9.12 -3.82
CA LEU A 71 -3.95 -9.57 -3.77
C LEU A 71 -4.05 -10.79 -2.86
N ASP A 72 -4.61 -10.61 -1.67
CA ASP A 72 -4.92 -11.73 -0.78
C ASP A 72 -6.29 -12.33 -1.14
N SER A 73 -6.28 -13.52 -1.73
CA SER A 73 -7.50 -14.23 -2.11
C SER A 73 -7.91 -15.19 -1.00
N LYS A 74 -8.98 -14.84 -0.27
CA LYS A 74 -9.53 -15.67 0.83
C LYS A 74 -9.91 -17.09 0.38
N TYR A 75 -10.28 -17.27 -0.89
CA TYR A 75 -10.57 -18.55 -1.50
C TYR A 75 -9.85 -18.63 -2.85
N ALA A 76 -9.10 -19.69 -3.09
CA ALA A 76 -8.56 -19.98 -4.41
C ALA A 76 -9.71 -20.48 -5.30
N GLY A 77 -10.10 -19.69 -6.30
CA GLY A 77 -10.99 -20.16 -7.36
C GLY A 77 -10.22 -20.97 -8.39
N ASP A 78 -10.89 -21.91 -9.08
CA ASP A 78 -10.30 -22.70 -10.17
C ASP A 78 -9.84 -21.82 -11.35
N VAL A 79 -10.39 -20.60 -11.46
CA VAL A 79 -9.98 -19.59 -12.43
C VAL A 79 -9.16 -18.51 -11.69
N PRO A 80 -7.89 -18.28 -12.08
CA PRO A 80 -7.09 -17.19 -11.54
C PRO A 80 -7.81 -15.84 -11.70
N SER A 81 -7.77 -14.99 -10.68
CA SER A 81 -8.33 -13.64 -10.76
C SER A 81 -7.68 -12.89 -11.93
N SER A 82 -8.49 -12.25 -12.77
CA SER A 82 -8.00 -11.49 -13.93
C SER A 82 -7.02 -10.38 -13.56
N VAL A 83 -7.04 -9.92 -12.31
CA VAL A 83 -6.09 -8.92 -11.78
C VAL A 83 -4.67 -9.45 -11.59
N VAL A 84 -4.46 -10.78 -11.64
CA VAL A 84 -3.13 -11.42 -11.52
C VAL A 84 -2.45 -11.61 -12.89
N VAL A 85 -3.20 -11.41 -13.99
CA VAL A 85 -2.77 -11.79 -15.35
C VAL A 85 -2.35 -10.58 -16.21
N ASP A 86 -2.45 -9.36 -15.67
CA ASP A 86 -1.97 -8.12 -16.30
C ASP A 86 -0.54 -7.78 -15.84
#